data_AF-A0AAJ2R763-F1
#
_entry.id   AF-A0AAJ2R763-F1
#
_cell.length_a   1.000
_cell.length_b   1.000
_cell.length_c   1.000
_cell.angle_alpha   90.00
_cell.angle_beta   90.00
_cell.angle_gamma   90.00
#
_symmetry.space_group_name_H-M   'P 1'
#
loop_
_entity.id
_entity.type
_entity.pdbx_description
1 polymer ?
#
loop_
_entity_poly.entity_id
_entity_poly.type
_entity_poly.pdbx_seq_one_letter_code
_entity_poly.pdbx_strand_id
1 'polypeptide(L)'
;MNFKTVSHHFIPGLRFHSFWYYQARGSTGRVRWARLPMVSDACAQADPHGAWWCAQRCAAVLAQRPWRLMQLPPGLPAQPDARQMAHVLQQWLPGWSAAPASVQVCTHALENGGSALLQLHVRARSAPSILWAWVVGVEVQARQSLQGLAPGSLQAGHLSPRALLIVPFGQDMPWATGHTARVRLHARGPQLRGPHEVVAQDGCWFEDSGLDAVLLKPVLRVQDERVSL
;
A
#
# COMPACT_ATOMS: atom_id res chain seq x y z
N MET A 1 25.19 -9.16 -20.62
CA MET A 1 24.17 -8.30 -19.99
C MET A 1 23.42 -9.14 -18.96
N ASN A 2 23.55 -8.84 -17.67
CA ASN A 2 22.82 -9.55 -16.61
C ASN A 2 21.40 -8.99 -16.51
N PHE A 3 20.42 -9.73 -17.04
CA PHE A 3 19.02 -9.41 -16.83
C PHE A 3 18.66 -9.68 -15.37
N LYS A 4 18.57 -8.61 -14.58
CA LYS A 4 18.01 -8.67 -13.24
C LYS A 4 16.49 -8.73 -13.39
N THR A 5 15.89 -9.90 -13.19
CA THR A 5 14.44 -10.05 -13.24
C THR A 5 13.82 -9.31 -12.05
N VAL A 6 13.00 -8.32 -12.37
CA VAL A 6 12.18 -7.56 -11.42
C VAL A 6 10.74 -8.07 -11.52
N SER A 7 10.08 -8.30 -10.40
CA SER A 7 8.67 -8.66 -10.35
C SER A 7 7.90 -7.75 -9.40
N HIS A 8 6.61 -7.57 -9.67
CA HIS A 8 5.68 -6.77 -8.87
C HIS A 8 4.73 -7.70 -8.11
N HIS A 9 4.73 -7.58 -6.79
CA HIS A 9 3.82 -8.34 -5.92
C HIS A 9 2.83 -7.37 -5.29
N PHE A 10 1.55 -7.50 -5.64
CA PHE A 10 0.47 -6.72 -5.02
C PHE A 10 0.04 -7.35 -3.69
N ILE A 11 -0.61 -6.55 -2.83
CA ILE A 11 -1.15 -7.06 -1.57
C ILE A 11 -2.16 -8.19 -1.81
N PRO A 12 -2.32 -9.13 -0.86
CA PRO A 12 -3.25 -10.24 -1.01
C PRO A 12 -4.68 -9.78 -1.34
N GLY A 13 -5.29 -10.48 -2.29
CA GLY A 13 -6.65 -10.15 -2.74
C GLY A 13 -6.73 -8.94 -3.66
N LEU A 14 -5.60 -8.37 -4.12
CA LEU A 14 -5.55 -7.31 -5.12
C LEU A 14 -4.84 -7.81 -6.38
N ARG A 15 -5.35 -7.44 -7.56
CA ARG A 15 -4.68 -7.70 -8.84
C ARG A 15 -4.96 -6.61 -9.87
N PHE A 16 -4.03 -6.45 -10.79
CA PHE A 16 -4.16 -5.55 -11.92
C PHE A 16 -4.14 -6.33 -13.24
N HIS A 17 -5.15 -6.10 -14.07
CA HIS A 17 -5.22 -6.62 -15.45
C HIS A 17 -6.00 -5.60 -16.30
N SER A 18 -5.29 -4.56 -16.75
CA SER A 18 -5.84 -3.32 -17.35
C SER A 18 -6.72 -2.47 -16.43
N PHE A 19 -7.41 -3.10 -15.47
CA PHE A 19 -8.13 -2.48 -14.39
C PHE A 19 -7.73 -3.12 -13.06
N TRP A 20 -8.00 -2.39 -11.98
CA TRP A 20 -7.89 -2.92 -10.64
C TRP A 20 -9.07 -3.81 -10.28
N TYR A 21 -8.74 -4.99 -9.79
CA TYR A 21 -9.69 -5.94 -9.23
C TYR A 21 -9.25 -6.33 -7.83
N TYR A 22 -10.23 -6.52 -6.95
CA TYR A 22 -9.99 -6.99 -5.60
C TYR A 22 -10.98 -8.08 -5.21
N GLN A 23 -10.59 -8.91 -4.25
CA GLN A 23 -11.43 -9.92 -3.65
C GLN A 23 -12.40 -9.26 -2.67
N ALA A 24 -13.69 -9.43 -2.92
CA ALA A 24 -14.76 -8.96 -2.04
C ALA A 24 -15.69 -10.12 -1.71
N ARG A 25 -16.09 -10.21 -0.44
CA ARG A 25 -17.08 -11.15 0.05
C ARG A 25 -18.48 -10.59 -0.18
N GLY A 26 -19.31 -11.34 -0.89
CA GLY A 26 -20.73 -11.01 -1.08
C GLY A 26 -21.58 -11.28 0.17
N SER A 27 -22.85 -10.90 0.12
CA SER A 27 -23.84 -11.20 1.18
C SER A 27 -23.97 -12.70 1.47
N THR A 28 -23.70 -13.55 0.47
CA THR A 28 -23.71 -15.01 0.58
C THR A 28 -22.43 -15.60 1.20
N GLY A 29 -21.48 -14.75 1.63
CA GLY A 29 -20.20 -15.19 2.20
C GLY A 29 -19.17 -15.66 1.16
N ARG A 30 -19.55 -15.78 -0.12
CA ARG A 30 -18.64 -16.17 -1.21
C ARG A 30 -17.72 -15.03 -1.60
N VAL A 31 -16.43 -15.35 -1.79
CA VAL A 31 -15.42 -14.41 -2.29
C VAL A 31 -15.51 -14.35 -3.81
N ARG A 32 -15.53 -13.14 -4.37
CA ARG A 32 -15.49 -12.88 -5.81
C ARG A 32 -14.52 -11.77 -6.14
N TRP A 33 -14.01 -11.79 -7.36
CA TRP A 33 -13.30 -10.65 -7.91
C TRP A 33 -14.30 -9.55 -8.30
N ALA A 34 -14.07 -8.34 -7.79
CA ALA A 34 -14.84 -7.15 -8.11
C ALA A 34 -13.92 -6.05 -8.62
N ARG A 35 -14.42 -5.20 -9.53
CA ARG A 35 -13.67 -4.04 -10.02
C ARG A 35 -13.55 -2.98 -8.91
N LEU A 36 -12.34 -2.48 -8.68
CA LEU A 36 -12.07 -1.37 -7.77
C LEU A 36 -11.98 -0.08 -8.59
N PRO A 37 -12.92 0.87 -8.44
CA PRO A 37 -12.84 2.14 -9.15
C PRO A 37 -11.74 3.01 -8.55
N MET A 38 -10.76 3.34 -9.38
CA MET A 38 -9.66 4.25 -9.04
C MET A 38 -9.91 5.68 -9.54
N VAL A 39 -11.09 5.96 -10.09
CA VAL A 39 -11.51 7.31 -10.47
C VAL A 39 -11.96 8.09 -9.24
N SER A 40 -11.82 9.40 -9.31
CA SER A 40 -12.38 10.36 -8.35
C SER A 40 -13.91 10.19 -8.30
N ASP A 41 -14.45 9.88 -7.12
CA ASP A 41 -15.89 9.71 -6.85
C ASP A 41 -16.40 10.81 -5.90
N ALA A 42 -17.65 10.75 -5.44
CA ALA A 42 -18.18 11.76 -4.52
C ALA A 42 -17.37 11.88 -3.21
N CYS A 43 -16.72 10.80 -2.77
CA CYS A 43 -15.79 10.82 -1.64
C CYS A 43 -14.54 11.66 -1.96
N ALA A 44 -14.03 11.56 -3.20
CA ALA A 44 -12.90 12.36 -3.66
C ALA A 44 -13.17 13.87 -3.72
N GLN A 45 -14.42 14.30 -3.92
CA GLN A 45 -14.78 15.72 -3.95
C GLN A 45 -14.69 16.39 -2.57
N ALA A 46 -14.98 15.66 -1.50
CA ALA A 46 -14.88 16.14 -0.12
C ALA A 46 -13.50 15.86 0.53
N ASP A 47 -12.59 15.22 -0.21
CA ASP A 47 -11.28 14.75 0.27
C ASP A 47 -10.16 15.26 -0.64
N PRO A 48 -9.80 16.56 -0.57
CA PRO A 48 -8.89 17.18 -1.52
C PRO A 48 -7.46 16.60 -1.49
N HIS A 49 -7.09 15.90 -0.42
CA HIS A 49 -5.77 15.28 -0.25
C HIS A 49 -5.80 13.76 -0.46
N GLY A 50 -6.99 13.18 -0.68
CA GLY A 50 -7.17 11.76 -0.95
C GLY A 50 -7.00 10.83 0.24
N ALA A 51 -6.99 11.37 1.46
CA ALA A 51 -6.74 10.62 2.67
C ALA A 51 -7.76 9.49 2.85
N TRP A 52 -9.03 9.86 2.81
CA TRP A 52 -10.16 8.98 3.01
C TRP A 52 -10.45 8.10 1.79
N TRP A 53 -10.19 8.63 0.60
CA TRP A 53 -10.23 7.86 -0.64
C TRP A 53 -9.24 6.69 -0.61
N CYS A 54 -7.99 6.94 -0.18
CA CYS A 54 -6.95 5.92 -0.04
C CYS A 54 -7.31 4.94 1.08
N ALA A 55 -7.73 5.44 2.24
CA ALA A 55 -8.08 4.63 3.39
C ALA A 55 -9.26 3.69 3.12
N GLN A 56 -10.31 4.17 2.46
CA GLN A 56 -11.49 3.38 2.11
C GLN A 56 -11.12 2.20 1.19
N ARG A 57 -10.30 2.45 0.16
CA ARG A 57 -9.88 1.42 -0.81
C ARG A 57 -8.95 0.41 -0.17
N CYS A 58 -7.97 0.88 0.59
CA CYS A 58 -7.08 0.02 1.35
C CYS A 58 -7.89 -0.89 2.29
N ALA A 59 -8.75 -0.31 3.12
CA ALA A 59 -9.56 -1.07 4.08
C ALA A 59 -10.56 -2.02 3.40
N ALA A 60 -11.15 -1.65 2.26
CA ALA A 60 -12.03 -2.53 1.48
C ALA A 60 -11.29 -3.81 1.03
N VAL A 61 -10.05 -3.66 0.56
CA VAL A 61 -9.23 -4.79 0.10
C VAL A 61 -8.81 -5.66 1.29
N LEU A 62 -8.26 -5.05 2.35
CA LEU A 62 -7.80 -5.79 3.53
C LEU A 62 -8.95 -6.52 4.25
N ALA A 63 -10.13 -5.90 4.32
CA ALA A 63 -11.33 -6.53 4.89
C ALA A 63 -12.02 -7.52 3.95
N GLN A 64 -11.63 -7.56 2.67
CA GLN A 64 -12.36 -8.23 1.59
C GLN A 64 -13.85 -7.84 1.58
N ARG A 65 -14.16 -6.55 1.76
CA ARG A 65 -15.53 -6.02 1.80
C ARG A 65 -15.79 -5.12 0.60
N PRO A 66 -17.02 -5.10 0.06
CA PRO A 66 -17.37 -4.17 -0.99
C PRO A 66 -17.04 -2.72 -0.59
N TRP A 67 -16.23 -2.02 -1.38
CA TRP A 67 -15.74 -0.68 -1.05
C TRP A 67 -16.88 0.33 -0.77
N ARG A 68 -18.02 0.20 -1.47
CA ARG A 68 -19.21 1.05 -1.25
C ARG A 68 -19.84 0.90 0.13
N LEU A 69 -19.56 -0.21 0.83
CA LEU A 69 -20.03 -0.47 2.19
C LEU A 69 -19.07 0.05 3.26
N MET A 70 -17.89 0.56 2.85
CA MET A 70 -16.96 1.22 3.75
C MET A 70 -17.38 2.68 3.90
N GLN A 71 -18.42 2.91 4.69
CA GLN A 71 -18.94 4.26 4.91
C GLN A 71 -17.96 5.08 5.74
N LEU A 72 -17.75 6.33 5.30
CA LEU A 72 -16.98 7.30 6.04
C LEU A 72 -17.76 7.74 7.29
N PRO A 73 -17.15 7.71 8.49
CA PRO A 73 -17.70 8.40 9.63
C PRO A 73 -18.02 9.88 9.30
N PRO A 74 -19.11 10.44 9.85
CA PRO A 74 -19.36 11.87 9.72
C PRO A 74 -18.30 12.67 10.51
N GLY A 75 -18.00 13.89 10.06
CA GLY A 75 -17.11 14.81 10.78
C GLY A 75 -15.63 14.47 10.69
N LEU A 76 -15.20 13.67 9.71
CA LEU A 76 -13.78 13.41 9.49
C LEU A 76 -13.03 14.71 9.12
N PRO A 77 -11.79 14.88 9.61
CA PRO A 77 -10.97 16.03 9.23
C PRO A 77 -10.61 15.96 7.74
N ALA A 78 -10.56 17.12 7.08
CA ALA A 78 -10.16 17.22 5.66
C ALA A 78 -8.66 16.89 5.45
N GLN A 79 -7.84 17.09 6.48
CA GLN A 79 -6.41 16.78 6.49
C GLN A 79 -6.08 15.99 7.77
N PRO A 80 -6.33 14.67 7.79
CA PRO A 80 -5.93 13.86 8.92
C PRO A 80 -4.40 13.78 9.03
N ASP A 81 -3.89 13.76 10.25
CA ASP A 81 -2.54 13.27 10.53
C ASP A 81 -2.51 11.73 10.56
N ALA A 82 -1.30 11.15 10.67
CA ALA A 82 -1.12 9.70 10.71
C ALA A 82 -1.83 9.02 11.90
N ARG A 83 -1.98 9.69 13.05
CA ARG A 83 -2.64 9.12 14.24
C ARG A 83 -4.15 9.08 14.05
N GLN A 84 -4.74 10.17 13.55
CA GLN A 84 -6.16 10.26 13.22
C GLN A 84 -6.53 9.24 12.16
N MET A 85 -5.71 9.11 11.12
CA MET A 85 -5.87 8.09 10.08
C MET A 85 -5.84 6.67 10.67
N ALA A 86 -4.84 6.36 11.51
CA ALA A 86 -4.72 5.07 12.17
C ALA A 86 -5.95 4.76 13.05
N HIS A 87 -6.46 5.74 13.78
CA HIS A 87 -7.64 5.58 14.62
C HIS A 87 -8.89 5.20 13.82
N VAL A 88 -9.15 5.87 12.69
CA VAL A 88 -10.30 5.55 11.83
C VAL A 88 -10.14 4.18 11.17
N LEU A 89 -8.95 3.86 10.68
CA LEU A 89 -8.67 2.55 10.09
C LEU A 89 -8.88 1.41 11.09
N GLN A 90 -8.52 1.62 12.35
CA GLN A 90 -8.73 0.65 13.43
C GLN A 90 -10.21 0.35 13.67
N GLN A 91 -11.09 1.35 13.49
CA GLN A 91 -12.55 1.17 13.59
C GLN A 91 -13.12 0.38 12.39
N TRP A 92 -12.61 0.61 11.19
CA TRP A 92 -13.03 -0.14 10.00
C TRP A 92 -12.51 -1.58 9.96
N LEU A 93 -11.40 -1.85 10.64
CA LEU A 93 -10.67 -3.10 10.56
C LEU A 93 -10.44 -3.72 11.96
N PRO A 94 -11.49 -4.24 12.63
CA PRO A 94 -11.40 -4.75 14.01
C PRO A 94 -10.54 -6.03 14.21
N GLY A 95 -9.85 -6.51 13.17
CA GLY A 95 -8.87 -7.62 13.25
C GLY A 95 -7.46 -7.21 12.79
N TRP A 96 -7.23 -5.91 12.62
CA TRP A 96 -5.99 -5.33 12.11
C TRP A 96 -5.40 -4.39 13.15
N SER A 97 -4.09 -4.21 13.11
CA SER A 97 -3.39 -3.16 13.84
C SER A 97 -3.08 -2.05 12.84
N ALA A 98 -3.58 -0.85 13.12
CA ALA A 98 -3.26 0.38 12.41
C ALA A 98 -2.44 1.30 13.30
N ALA A 99 -1.23 1.68 12.88
CA ALA A 99 -0.37 2.56 13.67
C ALA A 99 0.52 3.45 12.79
N PRO A 100 0.83 4.69 13.22
CA PRO A 100 1.90 5.47 12.61
C PRO A 100 3.21 4.68 12.60
N ALA A 101 3.93 4.74 11.49
CA ALA A 101 5.15 4.00 11.28
C ALA A 101 6.07 4.73 10.31
N SER A 102 7.32 4.29 10.25
CA SER A 102 8.25 4.74 9.22
C SER A 102 8.07 3.95 7.93
N VAL A 103 8.42 4.54 6.79
CA VAL A 103 8.32 3.87 5.48
C VAL A 103 9.18 2.60 5.40
N GLN A 104 10.31 2.57 6.11
CA GLN A 104 11.25 1.44 6.10
C GLN A 104 10.63 0.13 6.61
N VAL A 105 9.62 0.20 7.49
CA VAL A 105 8.95 -1.00 8.03
C VAL A 105 7.74 -1.45 7.19
N CYS A 106 7.36 -0.69 6.17
CA CYS A 106 6.19 -0.99 5.34
C CYS A 106 6.35 -2.27 4.52
N THR A 107 7.56 -2.61 4.06
CA THR A 107 7.80 -3.86 3.33
C THR A 107 7.48 -5.09 4.14
N HIS A 108 7.87 -5.10 5.42
CA HIS A 108 7.61 -6.23 6.30
C HIS A 108 6.10 -6.42 6.53
N ALA A 109 5.31 -5.35 6.60
CA ALA A 109 3.86 -5.50 6.67
C ALA A 109 3.28 -6.10 5.39
N LEU A 110 3.73 -5.66 4.21
CA LEU A 110 3.31 -6.22 2.92
C LEU A 110 3.61 -7.72 2.82
N GLU A 111 4.79 -8.15 3.27
CA GLU A 111 5.17 -9.57 3.31
C GLU A 111 4.24 -10.41 4.20
N ASN A 112 3.67 -9.81 5.25
CA ASN A 112 2.70 -10.44 6.15
C ASN A 112 1.24 -10.22 5.73
N GLY A 113 1.01 -9.85 4.47
CA GLY A 113 -0.33 -9.63 3.91
C GLY A 113 -1.00 -8.32 4.32
N GLY A 114 -0.23 -7.40 4.88
CA GLY A 114 -0.65 -6.04 5.22
C GLY A 114 -0.52 -5.03 4.09
N SER A 115 -0.64 -3.75 4.46
CA SER A 115 -0.52 -2.61 3.56
C SER A 115 -0.11 -1.37 4.35
N ALA A 116 0.02 -0.24 3.67
CA ALA A 116 0.28 1.04 4.31
C ALA A 116 -0.37 2.18 3.51
N LEU A 117 -0.61 3.29 4.21
CA LEU A 117 -0.92 4.58 3.61
C LEU A 117 0.25 5.53 3.87
N LEU A 118 0.68 6.24 2.85
CA LEU A 118 1.78 7.21 2.93
C LEU A 118 1.21 8.63 2.81
N GLN A 119 1.68 9.52 3.65
CA GLN A 119 1.50 10.95 3.51
C GLN A 119 2.74 11.51 2.78
N LEU A 120 2.53 11.99 1.56
CA LEU A 120 3.58 12.52 0.69
C LEU A 120 3.62 14.04 0.82
N HIS A 121 4.81 14.62 1.06
CA HIS A 121 5.00 16.07 0.97
C HIS A 121 5.51 16.44 -0.43
N VAL A 122 4.59 16.99 -1.21
CA VAL A 122 4.73 17.28 -2.63
C VAL A 122 5.27 18.71 -2.78
N ARG A 123 6.53 18.87 -3.17
CA ARG A 123 7.08 20.17 -3.58
C ARG A 123 6.64 20.52 -5.02
N ALA A 124 5.51 21.20 -5.19
CA ALA A 124 5.14 21.79 -6.48
C ALA A 124 5.79 23.17 -6.65
N ARG A 125 5.94 23.63 -7.91
CA ARG A 125 6.54 24.94 -8.24
C ARG A 125 5.81 26.14 -7.63
N SER A 126 4.55 25.98 -7.22
CA SER A 126 3.69 27.04 -6.70
C SER A 126 3.49 27.00 -5.18
N ALA A 127 3.47 25.82 -4.56
CA ALA A 127 3.40 25.64 -3.09
C ALA A 127 3.66 24.16 -2.71
N PRO A 128 4.20 23.89 -1.52
CA PRO A 128 4.18 22.53 -0.97
C PRO A 128 2.73 22.09 -0.71
N SER A 129 2.37 20.89 -1.14
CA SER A 129 1.08 20.27 -0.87
C SER A 129 1.25 18.90 -0.23
N ILE A 130 0.23 18.44 0.47
CA ILE A 130 0.19 17.11 1.07
C ILE A 130 -0.75 16.24 0.23
N LEU A 131 -0.33 15.01 -0.06
CA LEU A 131 -1.16 14.03 -0.74
C LEU A 131 -1.03 12.67 -0.05
N TRP A 132 -2.14 11.95 0.07
CA TRP A 132 -2.10 10.57 0.50
C TRP A 132 -1.93 9.60 -0.67
N ALA A 133 -1.18 8.54 -0.42
CA ALA A 133 -0.97 7.44 -1.36
C ALA A 133 -1.16 6.10 -0.67
N TRP A 134 -1.79 5.17 -1.39
CA TRP A 134 -1.97 3.80 -0.92
C TRP A 134 -0.84 2.91 -1.45
N VAL A 135 -0.20 2.16 -0.54
CA VAL A 135 0.79 1.14 -0.91
C VAL A 135 0.08 -0.14 -1.34
N VAL A 136 0.05 -0.36 -2.66
CA VAL A 136 -0.65 -1.49 -3.30
C VAL A 136 0.21 -2.73 -3.44
N GLY A 137 1.52 -2.62 -3.25
CA GLY A 137 2.44 -3.74 -3.41
C GLY A 137 3.90 -3.37 -3.24
N VAL A 138 4.76 -4.30 -3.65
CA VAL A 138 6.21 -4.20 -3.58
C VAL A 138 6.85 -4.65 -4.90
N GLU A 139 7.86 -3.92 -5.33
CA GLU A 139 8.80 -4.34 -6.36
C GLU A 139 9.88 -5.19 -5.69
N VAL A 140 10.02 -6.44 -6.12
CA VAL A 140 11.06 -7.35 -5.64
C VAL A 140 12.02 -7.69 -6.76
N GLN A 141 13.27 -7.94 -6.36
CA GLN A 141 14.32 -8.32 -7.27
C GLN A 141 14.94 -9.63 -6.81
N ALA A 142 15.14 -10.55 -7.76
CA ALA A 142 15.93 -11.75 -7.50
C ALA A 142 17.37 -11.37 -7.14
N ARG A 143 17.79 -11.74 -5.92
CA ARG A 143 19.18 -11.84 -5.55
C ARG A 143 19.76 -12.97 -6.38
N GLN A 144 20.64 -12.62 -7.32
CA GLN A 144 21.50 -13.62 -7.95
C GLN A 144 22.24 -14.33 -6.82
N SER A 145 21.92 -15.60 -6.60
CA SER A 145 22.74 -16.45 -5.75
C SER A 145 24.15 -16.43 -6.37
N LEU A 146 25.13 -15.96 -5.61
CA LEU A 146 26.49 -16.39 -5.85
C LEU A 146 26.49 -17.89 -5.48
N GLN A 147 26.61 -18.73 -6.51
CA GLN A 147 26.85 -20.19 -6.48
C GLN A 147 25.62 -21.11 -6.52
N GLY A 148 25.44 -21.76 -7.69
CA GLY A 148 25.44 -23.23 -7.76
C GLY A 148 24.16 -24.01 -7.46
N LEU A 149 22.95 -23.46 -7.62
CA LEU A 149 21.71 -24.24 -7.44
C LEU A 149 20.92 -24.40 -8.75
N ALA A 150 20.46 -25.63 -8.97
CA ALA A 150 19.82 -26.11 -10.19
C ALA A 150 18.57 -25.28 -10.59
N PRO A 151 18.23 -25.21 -11.89
CA PRO A 151 17.07 -24.46 -12.36
C PRO A 151 15.79 -25.15 -11.88
N GLY A 152 15.11 -24.56 -10.89
CA GLY A 152 13.80 -25.06 -10.44
C GLY A 152 13.38 -24.67 -9.02
N SER A 153 14.28 -24.20 -8.15
CA SER A 153 13.92 -23.82 -6.77
C SER A 153 14.21 -22.35 -6.48
N LEU A 154 13.34 -21.45 -6.97
CA LEU A 154 13.26 -20.10 -6.43
C LEU A 154 12.64 -20.17 -5.02
N GLN A 155 13.44 -20.52 -4.02
CA GLN A 155 13.02 -20.44 -2.62
C GLN A 155 12.76 -18.98 -2.21
N ALA A 156 11.82 -18.77 -1.28
CA ALA A 156 11.38 -17.48 -0.77
C ALA A 156 12.50 -16.58 -0.17
N GLY A 157 13.72 -17.10 0.03
CA GLY A 157 14.89 -16.35 0.50
C GLY A 157 15.66 -15.54 -0.56
N HIS A 158 15.30 -15.66 -1.84
CA HIS A 158 16.05 -15.03 -2.94
C HIS A 158 15.47 -13.70 -3.44
N LEU A 159 14.37 -13.20 -2.87
CA LEU A 159 13.77 -11.93 -3.31
C LEU A 159 14.06 -10.84 -2.30
N SER A 160 14.58 -9.71 -2.76
CA SER A 160 14.77 -8.52 -1.92
C SER A 160 13.83 -7.40 -2.36
N PRO A 161 13.04 -6.81 -1.44
CA PRO A 161 12.28 -5.59 -1.70
C PRO A 161 13.18 -4.46 -2.19
N ARG A 162 12.77 -3.81 -3.28
CA ARG A 162 13.49 -2.70 -3.93
C ARG A 162 12.70 -1.39 -3.86
N ALA A 163 11.40 -1.48 -3.97
CA ALA A 163 10.54 -0.31 -3.91
C ALA A 163 9.12 -0.67 -3.43
N LEU A 164 8.44 0.28 -2.79
CA LEU A 164 7.00 0.20 -2.56
C LEU A 164 6.28 0.66 -3.82
N LEU A 165 5.24 -0.06 -4.24
CA LEU A 165 4.37 0.34 -5.34
C LEU A 165 3.20 1.14 -4.75
N ILE A 166 3.02 2.37 -5.21
CA ILE A 166 2.03 3.29 -4.63
C ILE A 166 1.04 3.80 -5.67
N VAL A 167 -0.18 4.07 -5.18
CA VAL A 167 -1.22 4.78 -5.92
C VAL A 167 -1.60 6.05 -5.14
N PRO A 168 -1.06 7.22 -5.55
CA PRO A 168 -1.45 8.53 -5.06
C PRO A 168 -2.86 8.88 -5.54
N PHE A 169 -3.56 9.64 -4.71
CA PHE A 169 -4.85 10.20 -5.07
C PHE A 169 -4.76 11.18 -6.26
N GLY A 170 -5.83 11.22 -7.06
CA GLY A 170 -6.03 12.26 -8.09
C GLY A 170 -5.10 12.18 -9.30
N GLN A 171 -4.24 11.16 -9.42
CA GLN A 171 -3.38 10.99 -10.58
C GLN A 171 -4.00 10.10 -11.65
N ASP A 172 -3.81 10.51 -12.90
CA ASP A 172 -4.16 9.71 -14.07
C ASP A 172 -3.30 8.44 -14.10
N MET A 173 -3.94 7.30 -13.94
CA MET A 173 -3.27 6.01 -13.91
C MET A 173 -2.66 5.71 -15.29
N PRO A 174 -1.35 5.46 -15.41
CA PRO A 174 -0.81 4.84 -16.61
C PRO A 174 -1.28 3.39 -16.62
N TRP A 175 -2.34 3.11 -17.38
CA TRP A 175 -3.09 1.84 -17.42
C TRP A 175 -2.26 0.60 -17.80
N ALA A 176 -0.96 0.73 -18.04
CA ALA A 176 -0.06 -0.34 -18.45
C ALA A 176 0.49 -1.18 -17.30
N THR A 177 0.70 -0.62 -16.10
CA THR A 177 1.54 -1.26 -15.05
C THR A 177 0.85 -1.40 -13.69
N GLY A 178 -0.33 -0.82 -13.53
CA GLY A 178 -1.10 -0.94 -12.29
C GLY A 178 -0.46 -0.25 -11.08
N HIS A 179 0.43 0.72 -11.26
CA HIS A 179 0.87 1.63 -10.22
C HIS A 179 1.39 2.90 -10.89
N THR A 180 1.30 4.06 -10.25
CA THR A 180 1.73 5.33 -10.87
C THR A 180 3.15 5.71 -10.44
N ALA A 181 3.54 5.34 -9.22
CA ALA A 181 4.84 5.68 -8.67
C ALA A 181 5.40 4.54 -7.80
N ARG A 182 6.72 4.58 -7.58
CA ARG A 182 7.42 3.68 -6.69
C ARG A 182 8.30 4.45 -5.70
N VAL A 183 8.25 4.08 -4.43
CA VAL A 183 9.13 4.63 -3.40
C VAL A 183 10.34 3.71 -3.26
N ARG A 184 11.52 4.17 -3.66
CA ARG A 184 12.74 3.36 -3.59
C ARG A 184 13.14 3.14 -2.14
N LEU A 185 13.53 1.91 -1.86
CA LEU A 185 14.02 1.50 -0.57
C LEU A 185 15.54 1.45 -0.66
N HIS A 186 16.21 2.35 0.03
CA HIS A 186 17.66 2.29 0.13
C HIS A 186 18.06 1.03 0.92
N ALA A 187 18.95 0.23 0.32
CA ALA A 187 19.41 -1.01 0.93
C ALA A 187 20.20 -0.69 2.21
N ARG A 188 19.68 -1.17 3.35
CA ARG A 188 20.33 -1.28 4.68
C ARG A 188 21.51 -0.32 4.91
N GLY A 189 21.17 0.84 5.44
CA GLY A 189 22.03 1.66 6.29
C GLY A 189 21.12 2.49 7.18
N PRO A 190 21.53 2.87 8.41
CA PRO A 190 20.79 3.81 9.22
C PRO A 190 20.94 5.21 8.58
N GLN A 191 20.29 5.46 7.44
CA GLN A 191 20.01 6.84 7.06
C GLN A 191 18.88 7.32 7.96
N LEU A 192 19.31 7.84 9.11
CA LEU A 192 18.48 8.47 10.12
C LEU A 192 17.83 9.76 9.62
N ARG A 193 18.31 10.36 8.51
CA ARG A 193 17.73 11.54 7.87
C ARG A 193 18.14 11.58 6.39
N GLY A 194 17.16 11.62 5.50
CA GLY A 194 17.34 11.82 4.06
C GLY A 194 15.98 11.69 3.35
N PRO A 195 15.72 12.48 2.30
CA PRO A 195 14.48 12.39 1.52
C PRO A 195 14.37 10.98 0.91
N HIS A 196 13.19 10.34 1.00
CA HIS A 196 12.99 9.10 0.25
C HIS A 196 12.86 9.43 -1.24
N GLU A 197 13.52 8.65 -2.10
CA GLU A 197 13.40 8.83 -3.54
C GLU A 197 12.07 8.21 -4.03
N VAL A 198 11.08 9.06 -4.30
CA VAL A 198 9.83 8.69 -4.97
C VAL A 198 9.99 8.88 -6.47
N VAL A 199 9.84 7.80 -7.24
CA VAL A 199 10.04 7.80 -8.69
C VAL A 199 8.71 7.49 -9.37
N ALA A 200 8.09 8.48 -10.01
CA ALA A 200 6.94 8.28 -10.88
C ALA A 200 7.34 7.63 -12.22
N GLN A 201 6.42 6.91 -12.86
CA GLN A 201 6.70 6.25 -14.15
C GLN A 201 6.80 7.20 -15.34
N ASP A 202 6.19 8.38 -15.25
CA ASP A 202 6.16 9.42 -16.29
C ASP A 202 7.33 10.44 -16.17
N GLY A 203 8.25 10.22 -15.23
CA GLY A 203 9.37 11.12 -14.97
C GLY A 203 9.00 12.38 -14.17
N CYS A 204 7.77 12.49 -13.66
CA CYS A 204 7.28 13.68 -12.98
C CYS A 204 7.22 13.51 -11.43
N TRP A 205 8.19 14.16 -10.75
CA TRP A 205 8.22 14.70 -9.36
C TRP A 205 8.10 13.71 -8.16
N PHE A 206 8.56 13.93 -6.91
CA PHE A 206 8.81 15.12 -6.05
C PHE A 206 9.98 14.87 -5.06
N GLU A 207 10.56 15.94 -4.50
CA GLU A 207 11.53 15.85 -3.39
C GLU A 207 10.76 15.92 -2.06
N ASP A 208 10.66 14.79 -1.36
CA ASP A 208 9.92 14.66 -0.11
C ASP A 208 10.80 15.03 1.09
N SER A 209 10.36 15.97 1.93
CA SER A 209 11.08 16.36 3.15
C SER A 209 10.65 15.60 4.41
N GLY A 210 9.69 14.67 4.28
CA GLY A 210 9.16 13.88 5.38
C GLY A 210 8.00 12.99 4.93
N LEU A 211 8.20 11.68 5.02
CA LEU A 211 7.17 10.67 4.79
C LEU A 211 6.70 10.08 6.11
N ASP A 212 5.46 10.39 6.45
CA ASP A 212 4.73 9.66 7.48
C ASP A 212 3.95 8.51 6.84
N ALA A 213 3.88 7.38 7.55
CA ALA A 213 3.11 6.23 7.11
C ALA A 213 2.15 5.78 8.20
N VAL A 214 1.04 5.20 7.79
CA VAL A 214 0.17 4.39 8.64
C VAL A 214 0.27 2.95 8.18
N LEU A 215 0.83 2.10 9.04
CA LEU A 215 1.03 0.68 8.79
C LEU A 215 -0.20 -0.11 9.20
N LEU A 216 -0.65 -0.99 8.31
CA LEU A 216 -1.75 -1.92 8.53
C LEU A 216 -1.23 -3.35 8.49
N LYS A 217 -1.37 -4.08 9.60
CA LYS A 217 -0.99 -5.49 9.69
C LYS A 217 -2.10 -6.32 10.34
N PRO A 218 -2.30 -7.58 9.94
CA PRO A 218 -3.26 -8.43 10.63
C PRO A 218 -2.83 -8.61 12.09
N VAL A 219 -3.79 -8.55 13.02
CA VAL A 219 -3.53 -9.00 14.39
C VAL A 219 -3.53 -10.52 14.33
N LEU A 220 -2.36 -11.13 14.54
CA LEU A 220 -2.28 -12.57 14.72
C LEU A 220 -3.17 -12.91 15.92
N ARG A 221 -4.30 -13.57 15.64
CA ARG A 221 -5.04 -14.23 16.72
C ARG A 221 -4.11 -15.34 17.18
N VAL A 222 -3.59 -15.21 18.40
CA VAL A 222 -3.11 -16.37 19.15
C VAL A 222 -4.30 -17.34 19.09
N GLN A 223 -4.15 -18.45 18.39
CA GLN A 223 -5.12 -19.52 18.50
C GLN A 223 -5.14 -19.85 19.98
N ASP A 224 -6.28 -19.64 20.64
CA ASP A 224 -6.56 -20.31 21.90
C ASP A 224 -6.21 -21.78 21.66
N GLU A 225 -5.08 -22.20 22.23
CA GLU A 225 -4.85 -23.60 22.49
C GLU A 225 -6.04 -24.03 23.32
N ARG A 226 -6.93 -24.76 22.65
CA ARG A 226 -7.87 -25.66 23.30
C ARG A 226 -7.03 -26.57 24.20
N VAL A 227 -6.84 -26.16 25.45
CA VAL A 227 -6.72 -27.11 26.54
C VAL A 227 -8.13 -27.66 26.73
N SER A 228 -8.46 -28.60 25.86
CA SER A 228 -9.42 -29.64 26.19
C SER A 228 -8.72 -30.57 27.16
N LEU A 229 -9.10 -30.49 28.43
CA LEU A 229 -9.50 -31.59 29.34
C LEU A 229 -9.48 -31.08 30.78
#